data_AF-A0A2K3KVI6-F1
#
_entry.id   AF-A0A2K3KVI6-F1
#
_cell.length_a   1.000
_cell.length_b   1.000
_cell.length_c   1.000
_cell.angle_alpha   90.00
_cell.angle_beta   90.00
_cell.angle_gamma   90.00
#
_symmetry.space_group_name_H-M   'P 1'
#
loop_
_entity.id
_entity.type
_entity.pdbx_description
1 polymer ?
#
loop_
_entity_poly.entity_id
_entity_poly.type
_entity_poly.pdbx_seq_one_letter_code
_entity_poly.pdbx_strand_id
1 'polypeptide(L)' 'MIYGRCAACKSQRRRCPSDCIFSPYFPANDPQRFAYVHKIYGGSNVGKMLQ' A
#
# COMPACT_ATOMS: atom_id res chain seq x y z
N MET A 1 14.12 3.36 9.15
CA MET A 1 13.10 4.29 8.65
C MET A 1 12.93 4.07 7.16
N ILE A 2 11.73 3.66 6.72
CA ILE A 2 11.42 3.42 5.31
C ILE A 2 11.22 4.79 4.65
N TYR A 3 12.28 5.38 4.12
CA TYR A 3 12.24 6.67 3.41
C TYR A 3 11.64 6.47 2.01
N GLY A 4 10.31 6.56 1.88
CA GLY A 4 9.66 6.49 0.57
C GLY A 4 8.16 6.20 0.62
N ARG A 5 7.48 6.37 -0.52
CA ARG A 5 6.06 6.02 -0.65
C ARG A 5 5.89 4.51 -0.49
N CYS A 6 4.92 4.07 0.31
CA CYS A 6 4.59 2.65 0.45
C CYS A 6 4.18 2.03 -0.91
N ALA A 7 4.27 0.71 -1.04
CA ALA A 7 3.95 0.00 -2.28
C ALA A 7 2.51 0.26 -2.75
N ALA A 8 1.56 0.38 -1.80
CA ALA A 8 0.16 0.68 -2.10
C ALA A 8 -0.01 2.06 -2.75
N CYS A 9 0.52 3.12 -2.13
CA CYS A 9 0.41 4.47 -2.66
C CYS A 9 1.19 4.65 -3.97
N LYS A 10 2.32 3.94 -4.13
CA LYS A 10 3.07 3.89 -5.40
C LYS A 10 2.23 3.28 -6.52
N SER A 11 1.59 2.13 -6.27
CA SER A 11 0.72 1.45 -7.23
C SER A 11 -0.50 2.29 -7.62
N GLN A 12 -1.10 2.96 -6.63
CA GLN A 12 -2.26 3.85 -6.83
C GLN A 12 -1.88 5.24 -7.38
N ARG A 13 -0.60 5.50 -7.65
CA ARG A 13 -0.09 6.80 -8.14
C ARG A 13 -0.53 8.01 -7.29
N ARG A 14 -0.64 7.82 -5.97
CA ARG A 14 -1.05 8.86 -5.02
C ARG A 14 0.06 9.21 -4.03
N ARG A 15 -0.09 10.35 -3.36
CA ARG A 15 0.83 10.73 -2.27
C ARG A 15 0.68 9.76 -1.10
N CYS A 16 1.79 9.43 -0.44
CA CYS A 16 1.80 8.62 0.77
C CYS A 16 1.90 9.57 1.98
N PRO A 17 0.82 9.75 2.77
CA PRO A 17 0.87 10.59 3.96
C PRO A 17 1.62 9.88 5.10
N SER A 18 2.01 10.63 6.12
CA SER A 18 2.79 10.10 7.26
C SER A 18 2.00 9.08 8.10
N ASP A 19 0.68 9.19 8.11
CA ASP A 19 -0.30 8.33 8.80
C ASP A 19 -0.89 7.25 7.88
N CYS A 20 -0.23 6.93 6.77
CA CYS A 20 -0.77 6.01 5.77
C CYS A 20 -1.06 4.62 6.36
N ILE A 21 -2.33 4.22 6.40
CA ILE A 21 -2.79 2.90 6.88
C ILE A 21 -2.13 1.72 6.15
N PHE A 22 -1.69 1.92 4.91
CA PHE A 22 -1.03 0.88 4.12
C PHE A 22 0.47 0.76 4.42
N SER A 23 1.10 1.79 4.98
CA SER A 23 2.55 1.86 5.16
C SER A 23 3.12 0.74 6.04
N PRO A 24 2.50 0.37 7.19
CA PRO A 24 2.98 -0.72 8.03
C PRO A 24 2.93 -2.10 7.35
N TYR A 25 2.00 -2.29 6.41
CA TYR A 25 1.72 -3.60 5.79
C TYR A 25 2.37 -3.77 4.41
N PHE A 26 2.52 -2.68 3.67
CA PHE A 26 3.00 -2.67 2.28
C PHE A 26 4.22 -1.76 2.11
N PRO A 27 5.35 -2.10 2.72
CA PRO A 27 6.57 -1.31 2.64
C PRO A 27 7.11 -1.23 1.21
N ALA A 28 7.90 -0.19 0.91
CA ALA A 28 8.39 0.08 -0.44
C ALA A 28 9.39 -0.97 -0.98
N ASN A 29 10.02 -1.75 -0.09
CA ASN A 29 10.98 -2.81 -0.43
C ASN A 29 10.32 -4.07 -1.01
N ASP A 30 9.01 -4.25 -0.78
CA ASP A 30 8.26 -5.40 -1.28
C ASP A 30 7.01 -4.95 -2.06
N PRO A 31 7.20 -4.45 -3.30
CA PRO A 31 6.10 -4.00 -4.14
C PRO A 31 5.19 -5.15 -4.62
N GLN A 32 5.70 -6.39 -4.67
CA GLN A 32 4.94 -7.56 -5.13
C GLN A 32 3.83 -7.91 -4.14
N ARG A 33 4.06 -7.74 -2.84
CA ARG A 33 3.05 -7.96 -1.81
C ARG A 33 1.78 -7.15 -2.03
N PHE A 34 1.89 -5.87 -2.38
CA PHE A 34 0.69 -5.09 -2.71
C PHE A 34 0.08 -5.54 -4.04
N ALA A 35 0.89 -5.89 -5.04
CA ALA A 35 0.40 -6.35 -6.34
C ALA A 35 -0.48 -7.62 -6.25
N TYR A 36 -0.09 -8.60 -5.43
CA TYR A 36 -0.89 -9.83 -5.24
C TYR A 36 -2.23 -9.55 -4.57
N VAL A 37 -2.21 -8.81 -3.47
CA VAL A 37 -3.44 -8.50 -2.71
C VAL A 37 -4.35 -7.58 -3.53
N HIS A 38 -3.78 -6.61 -4.24
CA HIS A 38 -4.50 -5.74 -5.17
C HIS A 38 -5.15 -6.54 -6.32
N LYS A 39 -4.48 -7.57 -6.85
CA LYS A 39 -5.02 -8.42 -7.92
C LYS A 39 -6.24 -9.24 -7.47
N ILE A 40 -6.23 -9.73 -6.23
CA ILE A 40 -7.29 -10.61 -5.71
C ILE A 40 -8.46 -9.79 -5.15
N TYR A 41 -8.16 -8.81 -4.30
CA TYR A 41 -9.18 -8.08 -3.54
C TYR A 41 -9.50 -6.71 -4.17
N GLY A 42 -8.59 -6.12 -4.94
CA GLY A 42 -8.70 -4.74 -5.41
C GLY A 42 -8.28 -3.71 -4.35
N GLY A 43 -7.67 -2.60 -4.79
CA GLY A 43 -7.08 -1.59 -3.88
C GLY A 43 -8.07 -0.98 -2.88
N SER A 44 -9.31 -0.74 -3.30
CA SER A 44 -10.35 -0.17 -2.45
C SER A 44 -10.79 -1.14 -1.34
N ASN A 45 -10.92 -2.43 -1.64
CA ASN A 45 -11.33 -3.42 -0.64
C ASN A 45 -10.22 -3.66 0.38
N VAL A 46 -8.95 -3.69 -0.04
CA VAL A 46 -7.82 -3.74 0.89
C VAL A 46 -7.84 -2.56 1.85
N GLY A 47 -8.16 -1.36 1.36
CA GLY A 47 -8.33 -0.18 2.21
C GLY A 47 -9.44 -0.35 3.24
N LYS A 48 -10.60 -0.87 2.84
CA LYS A 48 -11.72 -1.16 3.74
C LYS A 48 -11.42 -2.23 4.78
N MET A 49 -10.56 -3.20 4.47
CA MET A 49 -10.17 -4.27 5.41
C MET A 49 -9.14 -3.82 6.46
N LEU A 50 -8.38 -2.76 6.17
CA LEU A 50 -7.37 -2.19 7.06
C LEU A 50 -7.89 -1.02 7.90
N GLN A 51 -9.09 -0.54 7.60
CA GLN A 51 -9.82 0.46 8.37
C GLN A 51 -10.68 -0.24 9.41
#